data_AF-A0A7X8QUN6-F1
#
_entry.id   AF-A0A7X8QUN6-F1
#
_cell.length_a   1.000
_cell.length_b   1.000
_cell.length_c   1.000
_cell.angle_alpha   90.00
_cell.angle_beta   90.00
_cell.angle_gamma   90.00
#
_symmetry.space_group_name_H-M   'P 1'
#
loop_
_entity.id
_entity.type
_entity.pdbx_description
1 polymer ?
#
loop_
_entity_poly.entity_id
_entity_poly.type
_entity_poly.pdbx_seq_one_letter_code
_entity_poly.pdbx_strand_id
1 'polypeptide(L)'
;MANPKLKLLRILKILRETDETSPLTASEIGKKLALYGIEAERKSICRDINVLIDAGYDIQLCEDNKKGYFMASRKFEDYELKILIDAVWGARFLTYENSKLIAEKIKSLASSMGQKMLTEVTPIKSHVKSNNPAVKIYIDTILQAIKQKRKIQFQY
;
A
#
# COMPACT_ATOMS: atom_id res chain seq x y z
N MET A 1 -27.21 5.28 -14.82
CA MET A 1 -26.56 3.95 -14.74
C MET A 1 -25.08 4.16 -14.48
N ALA A 2 -24.53 3.61 -13.40
CA ALA A 2 -23.12 3.77 -13.07
C ALA A 2 -22.23 3.11 -14.13
N ASN A 3 -21.13 3.77 -14.52
CA ASN A 3 -20.18 3.24 -15.51
C ASN A 3 -19.61 1.88 -15.02
N PRO A 4 -19.84 0.77 -15.76
CA PRO A 4 -19.42 -0.57 -15.32
C PRO A 4 -17.91 -0.68 -15.04
N LYS A 5 -17.09 0.01 -15.83
CA LYS A 5 -15.63 0.04 -15.67
C LYS A 5 -15.24 0.75 -14.38
N LEU A 6 -15.93 1.86 -14.05
CA LEU A 6 -15.68 2.59 -12.82
C LEU A 6 -16.06 1.76 -11.60
N LYS A 7 -17.21 1.09 -11.62
CA LYS A 7 -17.66 0.18 -10.55
C LYS A 7 -16.63 -0.93 -10.30
N LEU A 8 -16.15 -1.61 -11.35
CA LEU A 8 -15.12 -2.65 -11.23
C LEU A 8 -13.85 -2.14 -10.53
N LEU A 9 -13.35 -0.97 -10.96
CA LEU A 9 -12.18 -0.34 -10.33
C LEU A 9 -12.42 0.06 -8.87
N ARG A 10 -13.65 0.44 -8.51
CA ARG A 10 -14.02 0.77 -7.12
C ARG A 10 -14.12 -0.46 -6.24
N ILE A 11 -14.67 -1.57 -6.75
CA ILE A 11 -14.69 -2.86 -6.05
C ILE A 11 -13.25 -3.31 -5.76
N LEU A 12 -12.36 -3.24 -6.76
CA LEU A 12 -10.95 -3.54 -6.58
C LEU A 12 -10.31 -2.65 -5.50
N LYS A 13 -10.60 -1.34 -5.52
CA LYS A 13 -10.07 -0.42 -4.49
C LYS A 13 -10.55 -0.81 -3.09
N ILE A 14 -11.84 -1.16 -2.94
CA ILE A 14 -12.42 -1.57 -1.66
C ILE A 14 -11.77 -2.87 -1.16
N LEU A 15 -11.62 -3.87 -2.02
CA LEU A 15 -11.01 -5.16 -1.65
C LEU A 15 -9.51 -5.06 -1.36
N ARG A 16 -8.81 -4.07 -1.92
CA ARG A 16 -7.40 -3.82 -1.54
C ARG A 16 -7.23 -3.30 -0.11
N GLU A 17 -8.31 -2.82 0.52
CA GLU A 17 -8.27 -2.37 1.92
C GLU A 17 -8.54 -3.53 2.91
N THR A 18 -8.98 -4.69 2.42
CA THR A 18 -9.31 -5.86 3.24
C THR A 18 -8.13 -6.83 3.36
N ASP A 19 -8.22 -7.71 4.34
CA ASP A 19 -7.32 -8.84 4.60
C ASP A 19 -8.14 -9.99 5.23
N GLU A 20 -7.48 -11.11 5.54
CA GLU A 20 -8.12 -12.29 6.14
C GLU A 20 -8.90 -11.97 7.44
N THR A 21 -8.43 -10.98 8.20
CA THR A 21 -9.06 -10.55 9.46
C THR A 21 -10.19 -9.54 9.27
N SER A 22 -10.29 -8.93 8.08
CA SER A 22 -11.24 -7.86 7.75
C SER A 22 -11.97 -8.09 6.41
N PRO A 23 -12.60 -9.26 6.19
CA PRO A 23 -13.32 -9.55 4.96
C PRO A 23 -14.58 -8.68 4.82
N LEU A 24 -15.07 -8.55 3.58
CA LEU A 24 -16.30 -7.81 3.27
C LEU A 24 -17.26 -8.66 2.43
N THR A 25 -18.50 -8.72 2.87
CA THR A 25 -19.59 -9.29 2.08
C THR A 25 -19.92 -8.42 0.86
N ALA A 26 -20.52 -9.02 -0.16
CA ALA A 26 -21.01 -8.27 -1.33
C ALA A 26 -22.02 -7.17 -0.95
N SER A 27 -22.76 -7.33 0.17
CA SER A 27 -23.66 -6.29 0.69
C SER A 27 -22.87 -5.10 1.24
N GLU A 28 -21.81 -5.35 2.01
CA GLU A 28 -20.95 -4.29 2.56
C GLU A 28 -20.15 -3.58 1.47
N ILE A 29 -19.68 -4.31 0.46
CA ILE A 29 -19.08 -3.72 -0.74
C ILE A 29 -20.10 -2.79 -1.42
N GLY A 30 -21.36 -3.21 -1.55
CA GLY A 30 -22.44 -2.36 -2.07
C GLY A 30 -22.65 -1.08 -1.26
N LYS A 31 -22.66 -1.17 0.08
CA LYS A 31 -22.73 0.00 0.97
C LYS A 31 -21.53 0.94 0.78
N LYS A 32 -20.31 0.40 0.64
CA LYS A 32 -19.11 1.21 0.35
C LYS A 32 -19.15 1.84 -1.04
N LEU A 33 -19.70 1.16 -2.04
CA LEU A 33 -19.91 1.72 -3.40
C LEU A 33 -20.90 2.88 -3.40
N ALA A 34 -21.94 2.82 -2.56
CA ALA A 34 -22.93 3.90 -2.43
C ALA A 34 -22.29 5.23 -1.95
N LEU A 35 -21.23 5.17 -1.13
CA LEU A 35 -20.45 6.36 -0.74
C LEU A 35 -19.76 7.05 -1.93
N TYR A 36 -19.59 6.33 -3.05
CA TYR A 36 -19.08 6.88 -4.32
C TYR A 36 -20.20 7.20 -5.32
N GLY A 37 -21.47 7.17 -4.90
CA GLY A 37 -22.63 7.37 -5.78
C GLY A 37 -22.87 6.22 -6.76
N ILE A 38 -22.37 5.02 -6.45
CA ILE A 38 -22.51 3.83 -7.28
C ILE A 38 -23.44 2.83 -6.60
N GLU A 39 -24.62 2.65 -7.18
CA GLU A 39 -25.52 1.57 -6.78
C GLU A 39 -25.22 0.30 -7.57
N ALA A 40 -25.11 -0.83 -6.87
CA ALA A 40 -24.84 -2.12 -7.48
C ALA A 40 -25.57 -3.22 -6.70
N GLU A 41 -26.25 -4.10 -7.44
CA GLU A 41 -26.86 -5.30 -6.87
C GLU A 41 -25.82 -6.34 -6.44
N ARG A 42 -26.15 -7.14 -5.42
CA ARG A 42 -25.28 -8.23 -4.91
C ARG A 42 -24.75 -9.14 -6.03
N LYS A 43 -25.63 -9.59 -6.94
CA LYS A 43 -25.24 -10.47 -8.07
C LYS A 43 -24.23 -9.81 -8.99
N SER A 44 -24.39 -8.52 -9.27
CA SER A 44 -23.45 -7.77 -10.09
C SER A 44 -22.09 -7.61 -9.41
N ILE A 45 -22.05 -7.41 -8.10
CA ILE A 45 -20.80 -7.30 -7.34
C ILE A 45 -20.05 -8.64 -7.38
N CYS A 46 -20.73 -9.77 -7.13
CA CYS A 46 -20.10 -11.09 -7.22
C CYS A 46 -19.52 -11.38 -8.62
N ARG A 47 -20.24 -10.99 -9.69
CA ARG A 47 -19.72 -11.12 -11.06
C ARG A 47 -18.44 -10.30 -11.28
N ASP A 48 -18.42 -9.05 -10.81
CA ASP A 48 -17.24 -8.20 -10.93
C ASP A 48 -16.04 -8.75 -10.13
N ILE A 49 -16.30 -9.34 -8.95
CA ILE A 49 -15.26 -9.99 -8.14
C ILE A 49 -14.65 -11.17 -8.89
N ASN A 50 -15.46 -12.02 -9.52
CA ASN A 50 -14.95 -13.12 -10.35
C ASN A 50 -14.08 -12.61 -11.51
N VAL A 51 -14.48 -11.51 -12.16
CA VAL A 51 -13.66 -10.87 -13.21
C VAL A 51 -12.31 -10.40 -12.67
N LEU A 52 -12.25 -9.91 -11.42
CA LEU A 52 -10.99 -9.53 -10.79
C LEU A 52 -10.12 -10.76 -10.47
N ILE A 53 -10.72 -11.86 -10.04
CA ILE A 53 -10.01 -13.14 -9.81
C ILE A 53 -9.42 -13.64 -11.14
N ASP A 54 -10.23 -13.67 -12.20
CA ASP A 54 -9.79 -14.08 -13.55
C ASP A 54 -8.68 -13.17 -14.10
N ALA A 55 -8.67 -11.88 -13.71
CA ALA A 55 -7.62 -10.93 -14.05
C ALA A 55 -6.32 -11.12 -13.23
N GLY A 56 -6.27 -12.06 -12.30
CA GLY A 56 -5.09 -12.41 -11.50
C GLY A 56 -4.99 -11.71 -10.15
N TYR A 57 -6.08 -11.12 -9.63
CA TYR A 57 -6.13 -10.67 -8.24
C TYR A 57 -6.46 -11.86 -7.32
N ASP A 58 -5.62 -12.09 -6.32
CA ASP A 58 -5.82 -13.15 -5.32
C ASP A 58 -6.87 -12.71 -4.30
N ILE A 59 -8.14 -12.82 -4.69
CA ILE A 59 -9.30 -12.54 -3.85
C ILE A 59 -9.89 -13.88 -3.43
N GLN A 60 -10.00 -14.12 -2.13
CA GLN A 60 -10.56 -15.33 -1.58
C GLN A 60 -11.88 -15.05 -0.86
N LEU A 61 -12.75 -16.05 -0.85
CA LEU A 61 -13.96 -16.08 -0.05
C LEU A 61 -13.62 -16.78 1.26
N CYS A 62 -13.94 -16.18 2.41
CA CYS A 62 -13.74 -16.83 3.71
C CYS A 62 -14.48 -18.17 3.77
N GLU A 63 -13.92 -19.14 4.49
CA GLU A 63 -14.54 -20.45 4.74
C GLU A 63 -15.97 -20.30 5.30
N ASP A 64 -16.15 -19.35 6.22
CA ASP A 64 -17.47 -18.86 6.58
C ASP A 64 -17.95 -17.87 5.51
N ASN A 65 -18.73 -18.37 4.56
CA ASN A 65 -19.36 -17.60 3.49
C ASN A 65 -20.16 -16.37 3.98
N LYS A 66 -20.51 -16.29 5.27
CA LYS A 66 -21.15 -15.11 5.86
C LYS A 66 -20.20 -13.93 6.06
N LYS A 67 -18.88 -14.16 6.12
CA LYS A 67 -17.86 -13.13 6.30
C LYS A 67 -17.49 -12.41 5.00
N GLY A 68 -17.58 -13.10 3.86
CA GLY A 68 -17.39 -12.49 2.54
C GLY A 68 -15.97 -12.60 1.98
N TYR A 69 -15.59 -11.63 1.14
CA TYR A 69 -14.37 -11.66 0.33
C TYR A 69 -13.25 -10.81 0.92
N PHE A 70 -12.01 -11.23 0.72
CA PHE A 70 -10.82 -10.47 1.07
C PHE A 70 -9.69 -10.66 0.05
N MET A 71 -8.74 -9.73 0.02
CA MET A 71 -7.51 -9.88 -0.75
C MET A 71 -6.52 -10.75 0.04
N ALA A 72 -6.22 -11.94 -0.46
CA ALA A 72 -5.46 -12.95 0.26
C ALA A 72 -3.95 -12.80 0.14
N SER A 73 -3.44 -12.32 -1.00
CA SER A 73 -2.03 -11.96 -1.12
C SER A 73 -1.81 -10.48 -1.39
N ARG A 74 -0.71 -10.00 -0.83
CA ARG A 74 -0.16 -8.68 -1.08
C ARG A 74 1.26 -8.86 -1.62
N LYS A 75 1.78 -7.80 -2.24
CA LYS A 75 3.17 -7.80 -2.71
C LYS A 75 4.18 -7.82 -1.57
N PHE A 76 3.77 -7.39 -0.38
CA PHE A 76 4.56 -7.36 0.82
C PHE A 76 3.70 -7.80 1.99
N GLU A 77 4.30 -8.61 2.86
CA GLU A 77 3.79 -8.92 4.18
C GLU A 77 4.10 -7.78 5.16
N ASP A 78 3.33 -7.66 6.24
CA ASP A 78 3.48 -6.55 7.18
C ASP A 78 4.88 -6.53 7.84
N TYR A 79 5.49 -7.70 8.09
CA TYR A 79 6.85 -7.76 8.65
C TYR A 79 7.92 -7.22 7.68
N GLU A 80 7.75 -7.46 6.37
CA GLU A 80 8.65 -6.92 5.35
C GLU A 80 8.54 -5.41 5.28
N LEU A 81 7.32 -4.88 5.33
CA LEU A 81 7.06 -3.45 5.38
C LEU A 81 7.67 -2.82 6.64
N LYS A 82 7.60 -3.49 7.80
CA LYS A 82 8.23 -3.02 9.03
C LYS A 82 9.75 -2.90 8.88
N ILE A 83 10.41 -3.93 8.32
CA ILE A 83 11.86 -3.91 8.08
C ILE A 83 12.24 -2.75 7.15
N LEU A 84 11.48 -2.53 6.08
CA LEU A 84 11.72 -1.43 5.14
C LEU A 84 11.51 -0.05 5.80
N ILE A 85 10.47 0.11 6.60
CA ILE A 85 10.21 1.33 7.37
C ILE A 85 11.38 1.61 8.33
N ASP A 86 11.85 0.60 9.06
CA ASP A 86 12.96 0.74 9.98
C ASP A 86 14.27 1.09 9.28
N ALA A 87 14.55 0.47 8.13
CA ALA A 87 15.74 0.79 7.32
C ALA A 87 15.74 2.27 6.88
N VAL A 88 14.58 2.79 6.48
CA VAL A 88 14.40 4.21 6.13
C VAL A 88 14.63 5.12 7.35
N TRP A 89 14.17 4.71 8.53
CA TRP A 89 14.42 5.47 9.76
C TRP A 89 15.85 5.38 10.25
N GLY A 90 16.54 4.26 10.05
CA GLY A 90 17.96 4.09 10.34
C GLY A 90 18.89 4.84 9.38
N ALA A 91 18.43 5.18 8.17
CA ALA A 91 19.21 5.93 7.18
C ALA A 91 19.50 7.38 7.63
N ARG A 92 20.66 7.59 8.27
CA ARG A 92 21.09 8.89 8.82
C ARG A 92 21.29 9.97 7.76
N PHE A 93 21.63 9.58 6.53
CA PHE A 93 21.83 10.51 5.41
C PHE A 93 20.51 11.15 4.94
N LEU A 94 19.36 10.53 5.21
CA LEU A 94 18.07 11.14 4.91
C LEU A 94 17.74 12.24 5.91
N THR A 95 17.00 13.25 5.46
CA THR A 95 16.35 14.20 6.35
C THR A 95 15.17 13.55 7.06
N TYR A 96 14.69 14.18 8.13
CA TYR A 96 13.46 13.75 8.80
C TYR A 96 12.28 13.71 7.82
N GLU A 97 12.08 14.78 7.03
CA GLU A 97 10.99 14.87 6.05
C GLU A 97 11.07 13.80 4.97
N ASN A 98 12.28 13.51 4.46
CA ASN A 98 12.46 12.45 3.47
C ASN A 98 12.15 11.07 4.08
N SER A 99 12.63 10.82 5.29
CA SER A 99 12.37 9.56 6.00
C SER A 99 10.88 9.37 6.26
N LYS A 100 10.18 10.42 6.70
CA LYS A 100 8.74 10.44 6.91
C LYS A 100 7.98 10.13 5.64
N LEU A 101 8.28 10.85 4.56
CA LEU A 101 7.59 10.68 3.28
C LEU A 101 7.80 9.28 2.69
N ILE A 102 9.01 8.72 2.76
CA ILE A 102 9.29 7.37 2.27
C ILE A 102 8.61 6.32 3.15
N ALA A 103 8.67 6.46 4.48
CA ALA A 103 8.01 5.53 5.40
C ALA A 103 6.49 5.51 5.19
N GLU A 104 5.84 6.65 4.98
CA GLU A 104 4.40 6.71 4.68
C GLU A 104 4.05 6.04 3.33
N LYS A 105 4.92 6.16 2.31
CA LYS A 105 4.76 5.47 1.03
C LYS A 105 4.89 3.94 1.16
N ILE A 106 5.80 3.46 2.01
CA ILE A 106 5.97 2.03 2.27
C ILE A 106 4.76 1.52 3.06
N LYS A 107 4.36 2.25 4.10
CA LYS A 107 3.21 1.91 4.95
C LYS A 107 1.92 1.79 4.14
N SER A 108 1.69 2.64 3.14
CA SER A 108 0.49 2.58 2.29
C SER A 108 0.38 1.33 1.40
N LEU A 109 1.42 0.49 1.37
CA LEU A 109 1.36 -0.84 0.73
C LEU A 109 0.66 -1.89 1.62
N ALA A 110 0.51 -1.64 2.92
CA ALA A 110 -0.20 -2.50 3.87
C ALA A 110 -1.73 -2.35 3.78
N SER A 111 -2.46 -3.27 4.44
CA SER A 111 -3.92 -3.16 4.61
C SER A 111 -4.30 -1.98 5.51
N SER A 112 -5.58 -1.63 5.60
CA SER A 112 -6.00 -0.60 6.55
C SER A 112 -5.63 -0.97 8.00
N MET A 113 -5.71 -2.26 8.34
CA MET A 113 -5.29 -2.79 9.64
C MET A 113 -3.77 -2.82 9.78
N GLY A 114 -3.05 -3.32 8.77
CA GLY A 114 -1.58 -3.33 8.75
C GLY A 114 -0.99 -1.93 8.87
N GLN A 115 -1.59 -0.91 8.24
CA GLN A 115 -1.18 0.49 8.39
C GLN A 115 -1.29 1.00 9.83
N LYS A 116 -2.36 0.63 10.55
CA LYS A 116 -2.54 0.98 11.96
C LYS A 116 -1.50 0.28 12.81
N MET A 117 -1.37 -1.04 12.65
CA MET A 117 -0.39 -1.85 13.37
C MET A 117 1.03 -1.31 13.16
N LEU A 118 1.45 -1.09 11.91
CA LEU A 118 2.75 -0.53 11.56
C LEU A 118 2.98 0.86 12.16
N THR A 119 1.93 1.68 12.29
CA THR A 119 2.03 2.99 12.95
C THR A 119 2.29 2.84 14.45
N GLU A 120 1.59 1.90 15.11
CA GLU A 120 1.73 1.63 16.54
C GLU A 120 3.10 1.02 16.89
N VAL A 121 3.59 0.08 16.07
CA VAL A 121 4.87 -0.61 16.31
C VAL A 121 6.10 0.17 15.81
N THR A 122 5.91 1.39 15.29
CA THR A 122 7.00 2.26 14.83
C THR A 122 7.10 3.51 15.74
N PRO A 123 7.74 3.40 16.92
CA PRO A 123 7.81 4.49 17.90
C PRO A 123 8.65 5.70 17.44
N ILE A 124 8.60 6.75 18.26
CA ILE A 124 9.18 8.09 18.01
C ILE A 124 10.67 8.02 17.67
N LYS A 125 11.05 8.81 16.68
CA LYS A 125 12.19 8.57 15.80
C LYS A 125 13.34 9.48 16.21
N SER A 126 14.06 9.07 17.24
CA SER A 126 15.20 9.83 17.81
C SER A 126 16.51 9.70 17.02
N HIS A 127 16.45 9.23 15.77
CA HIS A 127 17.66 9.11 14.97
C HIS A 127 18.20 10.50 14.62
N VAL A 128 19.50 10.70 14.82
CA VAL A 128 20.21 11.85 14.27
C VAL A 128 20.10 11.78 12.74
N LYS A 129 19.39 12.76 12.16
CA LYS A 129 19.15 12.88 10.72
C LYS A 129 19.98 13.99 10.12
N SER A 130 20.20 13.91 8.81
CA SER A 130 20.81 14.98 8.04
C SER A 130 19.87 16.19 7.96
N ASN A 131 20.44 17.40 8.00
CA ASN A 131 19.74 18.65 7.71
C ASN A 131 19.95 19.12 6.27
N ASN A 132 20.63 18.33 5.43
CA ASN A 132 20.94 18.72 4.06
C ASN A 132 19.78 18.37 3.10
N PRO A 133 19.05 19.36 2.57
CA PRO A 133 17.93 19.10 1.66
C PRO A 133 18.39 18.57 0.29
N ALA A 134 19.64 18.81 -0.11
CA ALA A 134 20.21 18.38 -1.39
C ALA A 134 20.56 16.88 -1.44
N VAL A 135 20.34 16.13 -0.35
CA VAL A 135 20.68 14.69 -0.31
C VAL A 135 20.04 13.88 -1.44
N LYS A 136 18.84 14.25 -1.90
CA LYS A 136 18.20 13.59 -3.06
C LYS A 136 19.02 13.75 -4.33
N ILE A 137 19.50 14.97 -4.59
CA ILE A 137 20.32 15.30 -5.76
C ILE A 137 21.63 14.50 -5.70
N TYR A 138 22.25 14.39 -4.53
CA TYR A 138 23.49 13.62 -4.36
C TYR A 138 23.28 12.13 -4.63
N ILE A 139 22.21 11.55 -4.08
CA ILE A 139 21.86 10.14 -4.34
C ILE A 139 21.64 9.92 -5.83
N ASP A 140 20.83 10.75 -6.48
CA ASP A 140 20.54 10.63 -7.91
C ASP A 140 21.82 10.77 -8.77
N THR A 141 22.69 11.71 -8.42
CA THR A 141 23.98 11.92 -9.09
C THR A 141 24.88 10.68 -8.97
N ILE A 142 24.99 10.12 -7.77
CA ILE A 142 25.78 8.91 -7.51
C ILE A 142 25.21 7.71 -8.27
N LEU A 143 23.89 7.51 -8.25
CA LEU A 143 23.22 6.43 -8.99
C LEU A 143 23.48 6.54 -10.50
N GLN A 144 23.41 7.74 -11.06
CA GLN A 144 23.71 7.99 -12.47
C GLN A 144 25.19 7.72 -12.79
N ALA A 145 26.11 8.16 -11.93
CA ALA A 145 27.54 7.90 -12.10
C ALA A 145 27.86 6.40 -12.06
N ILE A 146 27.27 5.64 -11.13
CA ILE A 146 27.42 4.17 -11.06
C ILE A 146 26.88 3.53 -12.35
N LYS A 147 25.67 3.89 -12.78
CA LYS A 147 25.07 3.36 -14.02
C LYS A 147 25.96 3.62 -15.25
N GLN A 148 26.60 4.78 -15.31
CA GLN A 148 27.48 5.19 -16.40
C GLN A 148 28.94 4.75 -16.21
N LYS A 149 29.26 4.04 -15.11
CA LYS A 149 30.61 3.63 -14.74
C LYS A 149 31.61 4.81 -14.67
N ARG A 150 31.16 5.96 -14.15
CA ARG A 150 31.95 7.19 -14.01
C ARG A 150 32.48 7.37 -12.59
N LYS A 151 33.68 7.94 -12.47
CA LYS A 151 34.25 8.36 -11.17
C LYS A 151 33.51 9.62 -10.67
N ILE A 152 33.41 9.75 -9.34
CA ILE A 152 32.90 10.94 -8.66
C ILE A 152 34.02 11.57 -7.82
N GLN A 153 33.94 12.88 -7.60
CA GLN A 153 34.77 13.61 -6.66
C GLN A 153 33.85 14.47 -5.78
N PHE A 154 34.11 14.50 -4.48
CA PHE A 154 33.35 15.29 -3.51
C PHE A 154 34.29 15.87 -2.45
N GLN A 155 33.84 16.94 -1.80
CA GLN A 155 34.51 17.50 -0.62
C GLN A 155 33.97 16.79 0.62
N TYR A 156 34.87 16.38 1.52
CA TYR A 156 34.55 15.65 2.74
C TYR A 156 34.78 16.53 3.96
#